data_AF-A0A3D2IUG4-F1
#
_entry.id   AF-A0A3D2IUG4-F1
#
_cell.length_a   1.000
_cell.length_b   1.000
_cell.length_c   1.000
_cell.angle_alpha   90.00
_cell.angle_beta   90.00
_cell.angle_gamma   90.00
#
_symmetry.space_group_name_H-M   'P 1'
#
loop_
_entity.id
_entity.type
_entity.pdbx_description
1 polymer ?
#
loop_
_entity_poly.entity_id
_entity_poly.type
_entity_poly.pdbx_seq_one_letter_code
_entity_poly.pdbx_strand_id
1 'polypeptide(L)'
;MFNFMKKTSTKKPETPEQRAERDSAVDKVLLGYEVGTISIATMVTGLERDGDQLTLDLRLPVNSNPEIIQQELGQLLHPHGIKAIHMNVRLPAPAKGTGSSLPKAMPKTTNAMDSQSQSSVNNKTTDAEPPITKAAPTQASLTAHPRIRHIIVVASGKGGVGKSTTTVNIALALQKLGNRVGVLDADIYGPSMPTMLGVNNVRPELENEQFVPINAHGMAMLSIGSLLDGDNTPVAWRGPKATGALMQLYNQTNWPQLDYLVIDMPPGTGDIQLTLAQRIPVTGAVIVTTPQHIALLDAQKGIEMFNKTNIPVLGVVENMALHTCSNCNHTEAIFGTGGGEKIAEQYQVPLLGQLPLARGIRAQVDKGEPSVLADDEFAPYYLSIAKNIEANINKFAKPVDDKRIF
;
A
#
# COMPACT_ATOMS: atom_id res chain seq x y z
N MET A 1 25.73 20.85 47.35
CA MET A 1 24.28 20.98 47.08
C MET A 1 24.12 20.87 45.57
N PHE A 2 23.58 19.84 44.92
CA PHE A 2 22.54 18.87 45.29
C PHE A 2 22.84 17.51 44.62
N ASN A 3 22.66 16.42 45.37
CA ASN A 3 22.54 15.05 44.86
C ASN A 3 21.16 14.88 44.20
N PHE A 4 21.10 14.30 43.00
CA PHE A 4 19.86 13.69 42.49
C PHE A 4 20.12 12.21 42.19
N MET A 5 19.84 11.37 43.19
CA MET A 5 19.71 9.93 43.04
C MET A 5 18.52 9.65 42.10
N LYS A 6 18.79 9.04 40.93
CA LYS A 6 17.76 8.36 40.16
C LYS A 6 17.25 7.17 40.98
N LYS A 7 16.05 7.28 41.55
CA LYS A 7 15.28 6.11 41.98
C LYS A 7 14.77 5.40 40.72
N THR A 8 15.50 4.39 40.25
CA THR A 8 14.97 3.38 39.34
C THR A 8 13.98 2.52 40.12
N SER A 9 12.68 2.74 39.91
CA SER A 9 11.62 1.85 40.37
C SER A 9 11.63 0.59 39.48
N THR A 10 12.40 -0.40 39.86
CA THR A 10 12.29 -1.76 39.29
C THR A 10 11.04 -2.40 39.88
N LYS A 11 9.89 -2.26 39.21
CA LYS A 11 8.70 -3.06 39.53
C LYS A 11 9.03 -4.52 39.25
N LYS A 12 8.88 -5.37 40.27
CA LYS A 12 8.99 -6.82 40.19
C LYS A 12 7.96 -7.32 39.15
N PRO A 13 8.31 -8.24 38.23
CA PRO A 13 7.34 -8.80 37.29
C PRO A 13 6.21 -9.49 38.06
N GLU A 14 4.95 -9.23 37.65
CA GLU A 14 3.75 -9.77 38.29
C GLU A 14 3.71 -11.29 38.18
N THR A 15 3.26 -11.97 39.24
CA THR A 15 3.07 -13.42 39.21
C THR A 15 1.84 -13.79 38.38
N PRO A 16 1.75 -15.02 37.82
CA PRO A 16 0.58 -15.47 37.07
C PRO A 16 -0.74 -15.37 37.84
N GLU A 17 -0.71 -15.56 39.16
CA GLU A 17 -1.87 -15.43 40.06
C GLU A 17 -2.33 -13.97 40.18
N GLN A 18 -1.39 -13.02 40.32
CA GLN A 18 -1.69 -11.59 40.35
C GLN A 18 -2.26 -11.08 39.03
N ARG A 19 -1.80 -11.66 37.91
CA ARG A 19 -2.33 -11.36 36.56
C ARG A 19 -3.76 -11.87 36.40
N ALA A 20 -4.06 -13.09 36.85
CA ALA A 20 -5.40 -13.67 36.78
C ALA A 20 -6.42 -12.93 37.66
N GLU A 21 -6.03 -12.51 38.86
CA GLU A 21 -6.89 -11.70 39.74
C GLU A 21 -7.20 -10.31 39.14
N ARG A 22 -6.19 -9.67 38.53
CA ARG A 22 -6.37 -8.38 37.85
C ARG A 22 -7.28 -8.53 36.62
N ASP A 23 -7.07 -9.55 35.81
CA ASP A 23 -7.87 -9.79 34.61
C ASP A 23 -9.34 -10.06 34.96
N SER A 24 -9.60 -10.79 36.06
CA SER A 24 -10.95 -11.00 36.60
C SER A 24 -11.60 -9.70 37.11
N ALA A 25 -10.81 -8.77 37.69
CA ALA A 25 -11.33 -7.48 38.14
C ALA A 25 -11.71 -6.56 36.96
N VAL A 26 -10.90 -6.53 35.90
CA VAL A 26 -11.18 -5.79 34.66
C VAL A 26 -12.43 -6.35 33.97
N ASP A 27 -12.59 -7.67 33.94
CA ASP A 27 -13.80 -8.32 33.37
C ASP A 27 -15.07 -7.93 34.13
N LYS A 28 -15.02 -7.87 35.47
CA LYS A 28 -16.16 -7.43 36.29
C LYS A 28 -16.55 -5.98 36.00
N VAL A 29 -15.58 -5.09 35.79
CA VAL A 29 -15.85 -3.69 35.45
C VAL A 29 -16.47 -3.57 34.05
N LEU A 30 -15.97 -4.32 33.07
CA LEU A 30 -16.54 -4.34 31.71
C LEU A 30 -17.95 -4.93 31.69
N LEU A 31 -18.22 -6.00 32.44
CA LEU A 31 -19.56 -6.61 32.52
C LEU A 31 -20.59 -5.68 33.21
N GLY A 32 -20.13 -4.82 34.12
CA GLY A 32 -20.97 -3.88 34.85
C GLY A 32 -21.19 -2.51 34.19
N TYR A 33 -20.52 -2.23 33.08
CA TYR A 33 -20.63 -0.93 32.39
C TYR A 33 -21.76 -0.95 31.35
N GLU A 34 -22.63 0.06 31.38
CA GLU A 34 -23.79 0.19 30.50
C GLU A 34 -23.66 1.43 29.61
N VAL A 35 -23.94 1.27 28.32
CA VAL A 35 -24.06 2.38 27.37
C VAL A 35 -25.55 2.66 27.18
N GLY A 36 -26.05 3.67 27.88
CA GLY A 36 -27.49 3.93 27.97
C GLY A 36 -28.17 2.92 28.92
N THR A 37 -29.00 2.02 28.37
CA THR A 37 -29.65 0.92 29.11
C THR A 37 -29.17 -0.47 28.69
N ILE A 38 -28.09 -0.53 27.90
CA ILE A 38 -27.60 -1.76 27.29
C ILE A 38 -26.16 -1.99 27.79
N SER A 39 -25.91 -3.19 28.34
CA SER A 39 -24.59 -3.59 28.78
C SER A 39 -23.58 -3.58 27.62
N ILE A 40 -22.41 -2.98 27.86
CA ILE A 40 -21.35 -2.91 26.86
C ILE A 40 -20.86 -4.30 26.44
N ALA A 41 -20.97 -5.31 27.31
CA ALA A 41 -20.59 -6.69 27.00
C ALA A 41 -21.35 -7.26 25.78
N THR A 42 -22.58 -6.78 25.54
CA THR A 42 -23.38 -7.16 24.37
C THR A 42 -22.98 -6.43 23.08
N MET A 43 -22.14 -5.39 23.20
CA MET A 43 -21.65 -4.55 22.11
C MET A 43 -20.20 -4.88 21.72
N VAL A 44 -19.47 -5.63 22.55
CA VAL A 44 -18.09 -6.07 22.28
C VAL A 44 -18.07 -7.15 21.22
N THR A 45 -17.37 -6.89 20.12
CA THR A 45 -17.11 -7.83 19.03
C THR A 45 -15.70 -8.39 19.03
N GLY A 46 -14.81 -7.82 19.85
CA GLY A 46 -13.41 -8.22 20.00
C GLY A 46 -12.81 -7.55 21.23
N LEU A 47 -11.97 -8.30 21.97
CA LEU A 47 -11.28 -7.81 23.16
C LEU A 47 -9.87 -8.40 23.18
N GLU A 48 -8.87 -7.53 23.17
CA GLU A 48 -7.46 -7.92 23.27
C GLU A 48 -6.79 -7.14 24.41
N ARG A 49 -5.94 -7.83 25.17
CA ARG A 49 -5.19 -7.25 26.29
C ARG A 49 -3.71 -7.50 26.12
N ASP A 50 -2.93 -6.43 26.13
CA ASP A 50 -1.48 -6.49 26.14
C ASP A 50 -0.92 -5.67 27.31
N GLY A 51 -0.55 -6.35 28.39
CA GLY A 51 -0.02 -5.72 29.59
C GLY A 51 -0.99 -4.74 30.26
N ASP A 52 -0.67 -3.45 30.18
CA ASP A 52 -1.48 -2.35 30.70
C ASP A 52 -2.35 -1.66 29.63
N GLN A 53 -2.45 -2.25 28.44
CA GLN A 53 -3.30 -1.78 27.35
C GLN A 53 -4.48 -2.71 27.10
N LEU A 54 -5.65 -2.11 26.87
CA LEU A 54 -6.88 -2.80 26.50
C LEU A 54 -7.36 -2.30 25.14
N THR A 55 -7.57 -3.21 24.20
CA THR A 55 -8.22 -2.92 22.91
C THR A 55 -9.61 -3.52 22.89
N LEU A 56 -10.62 -2.69 22.59
CA LEU A 56 -12.03 -3.08 22.48
C LEU A 56 -12.56 -2.79 21.07
N ASP A 57 -13.04 -3.81 20.39
CA ASP A 57 -13.83 -3.66 19.17
C ASP A 57 -15.31 -3.63 19.57
N LEU A 58 -16.01 -2.54 19.25
CA LEU A 58 -17.37 -2.28 19.72
C LEU A 58 -18.31 -1.96 18.55
N ARG A 59 -19.55 -2.43 18.64
CA ARG A 59 -20.66 -2.00 17.79
C ARG A 59 -21.62 -1.13 18.59
N LEU A 60 -21.42 0.18 18.53
CA LEU A 60 -22.20 1.14 19.33
C LEU A 60 -23.49 1.59 18.59
N PRO A 61 -24.58 1.87 19.33
CA PRO A 61 -25.76 2.54 18.80
C PRO A 61 -25.43 3.90 18.14
N VAL A 62 -26.27 4.33 17.19
CA VAL A 62 -26.06 5.57 16.41
C VAL A 62 -25.98 6.84 17.27
N ASN A 63 -26.57 6.81 18.47
CA ASN A 63 -26.61 7.96 19.39
C ASN A 63 -25.58 7.88 20.52
N SER A 64 -24.68 6.89 20.51
CA SER A 64 -23.62 6.76 21.52
C SER A 64 -22.46 7.71 21.21
N ASN A 65 -21.83 8.26 22.24
CA ASN A 65 -20.59 9.05 22.10
C ASN A 65 -19.38 8.17 22.49
N PRO A 66 -18.58 7.70 21.51
CA PRO A 66 -17.42 6.84 21.76
C PRO A 66 -16.37 7.47 22.67
N GLU A 67 -16.15 8.78 22.59
CA GLU A 67 -15.12 9.48 23.37
C GLU A 67 -15.49 9.51 24.86
N ILE A 68 -16.76 9.74 25.18
CA ILE A 68 -17.26 9.69 26.56
C ILE A 68 -17.14 8.28 27.13
N ILE A 69 -17.52 7.26 26.34
CA ILE A 69 -17.42 5.86 26.74
C ILE A 69 -15.96 5.46 26.99
N GLN A 70 -15.05 5.88 26.11
CA GLN A 70 -13.62 5.62 26.26
C GLN A 70 -13.05 6.29 27.52
N GLN A 71 -13.46 7.53 27.79
CA GLN A 71 -13.01 8.28 28.97
C GLN A 71 -13.53 7.66 30.28
N GLU A 72 -14.81 7.29 30.34
CA GLU A 72 -15.42 6.67 31.52
C GLU A 72 -14.83 5.28 31.80
N LEU A 73 -14.71 4.43 30.79
CA LEU A 73 -14.04 3.13 30.92
C LEU A 73 -12.58 3.30 31.33
N GLY A 74 -11.90 4.33 30.79
CA GLY A 74 -10.53 4.68 31.17
C GLY A 74 -10.41 4.97 32.66
N GLN A 75 -11.32 5.76 33.21
CA GLN A 75 -11.33 6.09 34.64
C GLN A 75 -11.69 4.87 35.52
N LEU A 76 -12.63 4.03 35.07
CA LEU A 76 -13.05 2.84 35.82
C LEU A 76 -11.99 1.74 35.81
N LEU A 77 -11.20 1.62 34.73
CA LEU A 77 -10.21 0.56 34.55
C LEU A 77 -8.80 0.96 35.00
N HIS A 78 -8.52 2.25 35.13
CA HIS A 78 -7.23 2.75 35.62
C HIS A 78 -6.84 2.22 37.02
N PRO A 79 -7.74 2.15 38.02
CA PRO A 79 -7.46 1.52 39.31
C PRO A 79 -7.11 0.03 39.21
N HIS A 80 -7.53 -0.63 38.13
CA HIS A 80 -7.29 -2.05 37.88
C HIS A 80 -6.08 -2.31 36.96
N GLY A 81 -5.23 -1.29 36.74
CA GLY A 81 -3.93 -1.46 36.08
C GLY A 81 -3.93 -1.22 34.56
N ILE A 82 -5.06 -0.82 33.98
CA ILE A 82 -5.14 -0.43 32.56
C ILE A 82 -4.79 1.05 32.42
N LYS A 83 -3.71 1.36 31.69
CA LYS A 83 -3.25 2.74 31.48
C LYS A 83 -3.70 3.33 30.14
N ALA A 84 -4.01 2.49 29.17
CA ALA A 84 -4.49 2.93 27.86
C ALA A 84 -5.62 2.02 27.38
N ILE A 85 -6.67 2.64 26.84
CA ILE A 85 -7.78 1.96 26.19
C ILE A 85 -7.84 2.42 24.74
N HIS A 86 -7.80 1.47 23.81
CA HIS A 86 -8.02 1.69 22.39
C HIS A 86 -9.40 1.13 22.01
N MET A 87 -10.26 1.96 21.42
CA MET A 87 -11.61 1.55 21.02
C MET A 87 -11.77 1.66 19.50
N ASN A 88 -12.07 0.53 18.85
CA ASN A 88 -12.46 0.49 17.45
C ASN A 88 -13.98 0.40 17.36
N VAL A 89 -14.63 1.51 17.00
CA VAL A 89 -16.10 1.57 16.96
C VAL A 89 -16.64 1.40 15.55
N ARG A 90 -17.59 0.48 15.36
CA ARG A 90 -18.42 0.38 14.16
C ARG A 90 -19.84 0.85 14.46
N LEU A 91 -20.27 1.92 13.79
CA LEU A 91 -21.65 2.40 13.85
C LEU A 91 -22.53 1.65 12.82
N PRO A 92 -23.78 1.30 13.14
CA PRO A 92 -24.70 0.71 12.17
C PRO A 92 -25.05 1.72 11.06
N ALA A 93 -25.20 1.22 9.82
CA ALA A 93 -25.56 2.04 8.67
C ALA A 93 -26.94 2.68 8.85
N PRO A 94 -27.14 3.95 8.43
CA PRO A 94 -28.44 4.61 8.53
C PRO A 94 -29.48 3.94 7.63
N ALA A 95 -30.71 3.79 8.12
CA ALA A 95 -31.83 3.28 7.34
C ALA A 95 -32.15 4.25 6.18
N LYS A 96 -32.33 3.69 4.97
CA LYS A 96 -32.67 4.44 3.76
C LYS A 96 -34.00 5.19 3.94
N GLY A 97 -33.95 6.52 4.06
CA GLY A 97 -35.12 7.40 4.04
C GLY A 97 -35.45 7.84 2.61
N THR A 98 -36.70 7.62 2.21
CA THR A 98 -37.32 8.18 1.00
C THR A 98 -37.71 9.65 1.21
N GLY A 99 -37.45 10.50 0.21
CA GLY A 99 -38.29 11.68 -0.08
C GLY A 99 -37.75 13.05 0.30
N SER A 100 -37.13 13.69 -0.70
CA SER A 100 -36.88 15.13 -0.95
C SER A 100 -37.44 16.24 -0.04
N SER A 101 -36.60 17.24 0.24
CA SER A 101 -36.80 18.64 -0.23
C SER A 101 -35.58 19.52 0.10
N LEU A 102 -34.99 20.15 -0.93
CA LEU A 102 -34.02 21.27 -0.86
C LEU A 102 -34.82 22.58 -0.58
N PRO A 103 -34.26 23.81 -0.32
CA PRO A 103 -32.85 24.27 -0.39
C PRO A 103 -32.44 25.33 0.69
N LYS A 104 -31.17 25.79 0.63
CA LYS A 104 -30.71 27.20 0.50
C LYS A 104 -29.49 27.53 1.36
N ALA A 105 -28.40 27.81 0.63
CA ALA A 105 -27.16 28.44 1.06
C ALA A 105 -26.28 27.64 2.04
N MET A 106 -25.08 27.28 1.56
CA MET A 106 -23.97 26.87 2.41
C MET A 106 -23.52 28.05 3.28
N PRO A 107 -23.45 27.93 4.62
CA PRO A 107 -22.58 28.76 5.42
C PRO A 107 -21.17 28.17 5.39
N LYS A 108 -20.23 29.08 5.26
CA LYS A 108 -18.79 28.91 5.08
C LYS A 108 -18.17 28.04 6.18
N THR A 109 -17.25 27.18 5.78
CA THR A 109 -16.22 26.63 6.66
C THR A 109 -15.49 27.77 7.38
N THR A 110 -15.37 27.69 8.71
CA THR A 110 -14.44 28.50 9.50
C THR A 110 -13.53 27.57 10.30
N ASN A 111 -12.29 28.03 10.47
CA ASN A 111 -11.11 27.27 10.84
C ASN A 111 -11.11 26.69 12.26
N ALA A 112 -10.16 25.77 12.44
CA ALA A 112 -9.68 25.20 13.68
C ALA A 112 -9.24 26.23 14.75
N MET A 113 -9.34 25.75 16.00
CA MET A 113 -8.58 26.09 17.22
C MET A 113 -8.45 27.56 17.66
N ASP A 114 -9.00 27.84 18.85
CA ASP A 114 -8.43 28.81 19.78
C ASP A 114 -7.20 28.22 20.46
N SER A 115 -6.03 28.79 20.18
CA SER A 115 -4.86 28.72 21.05
C SER A 115 -4.39 30.14 21.32
N GLN A 116 -4.55 30.61 22.55
CA GLN A 116 -3.93 31.84 23.02
C GLN A 116 -2.44 31.61 23.22
N SER A 117 -1.61 32.35 22.48
CA SER A 117 -0.28 32.73 22.92
C SER A 117 0.11 34.06 22.28
N GLN A 118 0.14 35.11 23.11
CA GLN A 118 0.74 36.39 22.80
C GLN A 118 2.23 36.21 22.53
N SER A 119 2.72 36.63 21.36
CA SER A 119 4.04 37.25 21.26
C SER A 119 4.10 38.15 20.03
N SER A 120 4.70 39.31 20.26
CA SER A 120 4.65 40.49 19.41
C SER A 120 5.43 40.33 18.11
N VAL A 121 4.86 40.91 17.07
CA VAL A 121 5.31 40.99 15.68
C VAL A 121 6.70 41.62 15.53
N ASN A 122 7.55 41.01 14.72
CA ASN A 122 8.44 41.75 13.82
C ASN A 122 8.50 41.04 12.46
N ASN A 123 7.89 41.66 11.45
CA ASN A 123 7.73 41.16 10.09
C ASN A 123 9.06 41.06 9.34
N LYS A 124 9.37 39.88 8.81
CA LYS A 124 10.07 39.72 7.53
C LYS A 124 9.39 38.63 6.70
N THR A 125 8.86 39.05 5.57
CA THR A 125 8.23 38.31 4.48
C THR A 125 9.10 37.18 3.94
N THR A 126 8.54 35.98 3.75
CA THR A 126 9.04 34.97 2.80
C THR A 126 7.87 34.24 2.09
N ASP A 127 7.72 34.57 0.80
CA ASP A 127 7.51 33.70 -0.36
C ASP A 127 6.53 32.51 -0.25
N ALA A 128 5.26 32.78 -0.56
CA ALA A 128 4.33 31.74 -1.00
C ALA A 128 4.63 31.37 -2.47
N GLU A 129 4.83 30.09 -2.74
CA GLU A 129 5.14 29.56 -4.08
C GLU A 129 3.97 29.83 -5.05
N PRO A 130 4.25 30.30 -6.29
CA PRO A 130 3.20 30.72 -7.22
C PRO A 130 2.31 29.56 -7.69
N PRO A 131 1.04 29.82 -8.05
CA PRO A 131 0.12 28.79 -8.53
C PRO A 131 0.65 28.13 -9.81
N ILE A 132 0.48 26.81 -9.92
CA ILE A 132 0.93 26.01 -11.07
C ILE A 132 0.12 26.43 -12.31
N THR A 133 0.70 27.29 -13.14
CA THR A 133 0.09 27.86 -14.36
C THR A 133 0.35 27.04 -15.64
N LYS A 134 1.10 25.94 -15.55
CA LYS A 134 1.43 25.07 -16.69
C LYS A 134 0.62 23.78 -16.66
N ALA A 135 -0.01 23.43 -17.79
CA ALA A 135 -0.62 22.12 -17.98
C ALA A 135 0.42 21.01 -17.71
N ALA A 136 -0.01 19.93 -17.05
CA ALA A 136 0.88 18.81 -16.77
C ALA A 136 1.48 18.28 -18.10
N PRO A 137 2.79 17.97 -18.14
CA PRO A 137 3.42 17.41 -19.32
C PRO A 137 2.69 16.12 -19.73
N THR A 138 2.47 15.95 -21.03
CA THR A 138 1.90 14.71 -21.56
C THR A 138 3.00 13.66 -21.67
N GLN A 139 2.63 12.38 -21.62
CA GLN A 139 3.56 11.27 -21.79
C GLN A 139 4.44 11.41 -23.06
N ALA A 140 3.90 11.98 -24.14
CA ALA A 140 4.64 12.23 -25.38
C ALA A 140 5.77 13.27 -25.23
N SER A 141 5.63 14.23 -24.32
CA SER A 141 6.62 15.29 -24.07
C SER A 141 7.79 14.87 -23.17
N LEU A 142 7.70 13.71 -22.52
CA LEU A 142 8.73 13.21 -21.62
C LEU A 142 9.84 12.51 -22.40
N THR A 143 11.08 12.91 -22.12
CA THR A 143 12.30 12.30 -22.67
C THR A 143 12.43 10.85 -22.22
N ALA A 144 12.61 9.94 -23.17
CA ALA A 144 12.85 8.52 -22.90
C ALA A 144 14.19 8.31 -22.18
N HIS A 145 14.26 7.28 -21.33
CA HIS A 145 15.52 6.90 -20.71
C HIS A 145 16.44 6.23 -21.74
N PRO A 146 17.73 6.59 -21.82
CA PRO A 146 18.63 6.12 -22.89
C PRO A 146 18.89 4.61 -22.88
N ARG A 147 18.68 3.94 -21.75
CA ARG A 147 18.96 2.50 -21.58
C ARG A 147 17.72 1.63 -21.36
N ILE A 148 16.51 2.19 -21.39
CA ILE A 148 15.28 1.44 -21.10
C ILE A 148 14.32 1.59 -22.28
N ARG A 149 13.97 0.46 -22.93
CA ARG A 149 13.06 0.45 -24.09
C ARG A 149 11.60 0.62 -23.68
N HIS A 150 11.14 -0.18 -22.70
CA HIS A 150 9.76 -0.11 -22.19
C HIS A 150 9.72 0.05 -20.69
N ILE A 151 8.81 0.90 -20.21
CA ILE A 151 8.53 1.05 -18.78
C ILE A 151 7.09 0.61 -18.54
N ILE A 152 6.93 -0.45 -17.74
CA ILE A 152 5.62 -0.96 -17.32
C ILE A 152 5.45 -0.58 -15.86
N VAL A 153 4.33 0.06 -15.55
CA VAL A 153 3.97 0.32 -14.15
C VAL A 153 2.90 -0.67 -13.70
N VAL A 154 3.07 -1.24 -12.52
CA VAL A 154 2.09 -2.14 -11.92
C VAL A 154 1.42 -1.41 -10.76
N ALA A 155 0.11 -1.23 -10.85
CA ALA A 155 -0.66 -0.45 -9.90
C ALA A 155 -1.81 -1.27 -9.31
N SER A 156 -2.25 -0.86 -8.12
CA SER A 156 -3.46 -1.37 -7.49
C SER A 156 -4.20 -0.26 -6.76
N GLY A 157 -5.51 -0.33 -6.78
CA GLY A 157 -6.36 0.66 -6.12
C GLY A 157 -6.32 0.59 -4.59
N LYS A 158 -5.95 -0.56 -4.02
CA LYS A 158 -5.78 -0.76 -2.58
C LYS A 158 -4.53 -1.59 -2.25
N GLY A 159 -4.10 -1.53 -1.00
CA GLY A 159 -3.08 -2.43 -0.44
C GLY A 159 -3.62 -3.87 -0.30
N GLY A 160 -2.71 -4.85 -0.28
CA GLY A 160 -3.05 -6.24 0.04
C GLY A 160 -3.64 -7.09 -1.11
N VAL A 161 -3.74 -6.57 -2.34
CA VAL A 161 -4.21 -7.36 -3.50
C VAL A 161 -3.14 -8.28 -4.11
N GLY A 162 -1.93 -8.30 -3.56
CA GLY A 162 -0.79 -9.05 -4.13
C GLY A 162 -0.14 -8.38 -5.34
N LYS A 163 -0.17 -7.04 -5.40
CA LYS A 163 0.49 -6.23 -6.43
C LYS A 163 1.97 -6.57 -6.55
N SER A 164 2.76 -6.40 -5.48
CA SER A 164 4.21 -6.64 -5.49
C SER A 164 4.58 -8.09 -5.85
N THR A 165 3.83 -9.06 -5.33
CA THR A 165 3.95 -10.48 -5.70
C THR A 165 3.70 -10.71 -7.20
N THR A 166 2.71 -10.02 -7.77
CA THR A 166 2.42 -10.10 -9.20
C THR A 166 3.51 -9.40 -10.01
N THR A 167 3.96 -8.22 -9.57
CA THR A 167 5.02 -7.44 -10.21
C THR A 167 6.33 -8.23 -10.34
N VAL A 168 6.79 -8.88 -9.26
CA VAL A 168 8.04 -9.66 -9.28
C VAL A 168 7.95 -10.86 -10.20
N ASN A 169 6.82 -11.57 -10.19
CA ASN A 169 6.62 -12.73 -11.07
C ASN A 169 6.45 -12.33 -12.53
N ILE A 170 5.80 -11.20 -12.85
CA ILE A 170 5.74 -10.67 -14.22
C ILE A 170 7.15 -10.31 -14.71
N ALA A 171 7.97 -9.65 -13.89
CA ALA A 171 9.33 -9.28 -14.27
C ALA A 171 10.20 -10.51 -14.54
N LEU A 172 10.15 -11.51 -13.66
CA LEU A 172 10.82 -12.81 -13.86
C LEU A 172 10.29 -13.57 -15.08
N ALA A 173 8.98 -13.50 -15.35
CA ALA A 173 8.38 -14.13 -16.52
C ALA A 173 8.86 -13.49 -17.82
N LEU A 174 8.89 -12.15 -17.89
CA LEU A 174 9.46 -11.42 -19.02
C LEU A 174 10.94 -11.76 -19.23
N GLN A 175 11.71 -11.91 -18.14
CA GLN A 175 13.11 -12.35 -18.20
C GLN A 175 13.23 -13.78 -18.74
N LYS A 176 12.39 -14.70 -18.27
CA LYS A 176 12.34 -16.11 -18.74
C LYS A 176 11.93 -16.23 -20.21
N LEU A 177 11.22 -15.24 -20.76
CA LEU A 177 10.93 -15.11 -22.20
C LEU A 177 12.12 -14.57 -23.02
N GLY A 178 13.25 -14.26 -22.39
CA GLY A 178 14.50 -13.86 -23.06
C GLY A 178 14.77 -12.35 -23.03
N ASN A 179 13.97 -11.56 -22.31
CA ASN A 179 14.14 -10.11 -22.25
C ASN A 179 15.14 -9.69 -21.17
N ARG A 180 15.81 -8.56 -21.39
CA ARG A 180 16.59 -7.90 -20.33
C ARG A 180 15.63 -7.08 -19.47
N VAL A 181 15.46 -7.52 -18.22
CA VAL A 181 14.47 -6.94 -17.31
C VAL A 181 15.13 -6.32 -16.09
N GLY A 182 14.62 -5.16 -15.69
CA GLY A 182 14.86 -4.59 -14.38
C GLY A 182 13.56 -4.40 -13.62
N VAL A 183 13.66 -4.31 -12.29
CA VAL A 183 12.53 -4.00 -11.40
C VAL A 183 12.88 -2.84 -10.47
N LEU A 184 11.95 -1.90 -10.33
CA LEU A 184 12.06 -0.78 -9.40
C LEU A 184 10.89 -0.83 -8.42
N ASP A 185 11.20 -1.02 -7.14
CA ASP A 185 10.21 -0.94 -6.06
C ASP A 185 10.02 0.51 -5.63
N ALA A 186 8.86 1.08 -5.97
CA ALA A 186 8.47 2.44 -5.62
C ALA A 186 7.51 2.49 -4.42
N ASP A 187 7.23 1.36 -3.77
CA ASP A 187 6.35 1.31 -2.59
C ASP A 187 7.13 1.68 -1.32
N ILE A 188 7.09 2.96 -0.97
CA ILE A 188 7.83 3.50 0.20
C ILE A 188 7.23 3.03 1.52
N TYR A 189 5.94 2.72 1.56
CA TYR A 189 5.25 2.39 2.80
C TYR A 189 5.39 0.92 3.18
N GLY A 190 5.72 0.06 2.22
CA GLY A 190 5.92 -1.37 2.44
C GLY A 190 6.80 -1.98 1.36
N PRO A 191 8.07 -1.53 1.23
CA PRO A 191 8.98 -2.09 0.25
C PRO A 191 9.19 -3.56 0.55
N SER A 192 8.88 -4.41 -0.42
CA SER A 192 8.85 -5.87 -0.23
C SER A 192 9.70 -6.61 -1.24
N MET A 193 10.10 -5.96 -2.34
CA MET A 193 10.86 -6.58 -3.42
C MET A 193 12.19 -7.22 -2.97
N PRO A 194 13.01 -6.60 -2.09
CA PRO A 194 14.24 -7.23 -1.64
C PRO A 194 14.02 -8.58 -0.95
N THR A 195 12.99 -8.66 -0.10
CA THR A 195 12.60 -9.90 0.58
C THR A 195 12.06 -10.92 -0.41
N MET A 196 11.17 -10.52 -1.31
CA MET A 196 10.58 -11.41 -2.32
C MET A 196 11.60 -12.00 -3.29
N LEU A 197 12.77 -11.38 -3.44
CA LEU A 197 13.87 -11.84 -4.29
C LEU A 197 15.03 -12.47 -3.51
N GLY A 198 14.93 -12.57 -2.17
CA GLY A 198 15.98 -13.16 -1.33
C GLY A 198 17.26 -12.31 -1.22
N VAL A 199 17.17 -11.00 -1.44
CA VAL A 199 18.31 -10.06 -1.44
C VAL A 199 18.16 -8.95 -0.40
N ASN A 200 17.36 -9.17 0.65
CA ASN A 200 17.11 -8.21 1.73
C ASN A 200 18.38 -7.76 2.47
N ASN A 201 19.43 -8.57 2.48
CA ASN A 201 20.71 -8.25 3.11
C ASN A 201 21.69 -7.54 2.16
N VAL A 202 21.29 -7.31 0.91
CA VAL A 202 22.13 -6.63 -0.10
C VAL A 202 21.71 -5.18 -0.18
N ARG A 203 22.68 -4.27 -0.08
CA ARG A 203 22.48 -2.84 -0.30
C ARG A 203 23.07 -2.45 -1.65
N PRO A 204 22.45 -1.52 -2.39
CA PRO A 204 23.02 -1.01 -3.62
C PRO A 204 24.30 -0.24 -3.29
N GLU A 205 25.33 -0.46 -4.08
CA GLU A 205 26.55 0.34 -4.01
C GLU A 205 26.35 1.67 -4.73
N LEU A 206 27.18 2.65 -4.40
CA LEU A 206 27.27 3.92 -5.12
C LEU A 206 28.60 3.94 -5.88
N GLU A 207 28.53 4.07 -7.20
CA GLU A 207 29.68 4.25 -8.07
C GLU A 207 29.51 5.53 -8.87
N ASN A 208 30.46 6.46 -8.75
CA ASN A 208 30.40 7.78 -9.42
C ASN A 208 29.08 8.52 -9.18
N GLU A 209 28.61 8.56 -7.93
CA GLU A 209 27.34 9.17 -7.50
C GLU A 209 26.07 8.53 -8.13
N GLN A 210 26.20 7.35 -8.75
CA GLN A 210 25.08 6.58 -9.29
C GLN A 210 24.92 5.26 -8.54
N PHE A 211 23.67 4.84 -8.33
CA PHE A 211 23.36 3.54 -7.76
C PHE A 211 23.75 2.43 -8.74
N VAL A 212 24.48 1.44 -8.24
CA VAL A 212 24.65 0.16 -8.91
C VAL A 212 23.45 -0.71 -8.54
N PRO A 213 22.58 -1.10 -9.48
CA PRO A 213 21.41 -1.90 -9.17
C PRO A 213 21.83 -3.29 -8.63
N ILE A 214 21.10 -3.78 -7.64
CA ILE A 214 21.31 -5.11 -7.06
C ILE A 214 21.02 -6.15 -8.13
N ASN A 215 21.94 -7.09 -8.34
CA ASN A 215 21.66 -8.25 -9.17
C ASN A 215 20.85 -9.27 -8.37
N ALA A 216 19.57 -9.40 -8.70
CA ALA A 216 18.66 -10.40 -8.13
C ALA A 216 18.34 -11.44 -9.21
N HIS A 217 19.01 -12.59 -9.18
CA HIS A 217 18.78 -13.70 -10.13
C HIS A 217 18.93 -13.27 -11.61
N GLY A 218 19.95 -12.46 -11.91
CA GLY A 218 20.19 -11.93 -13.27
C GLY A 218 19.29 -10.76 -13.65
N MET A 219 18.41 -10.29 -12.75
CA MET A 219 17.54 -9.14 -12.94
C MET A 219 18.09 -7.94 -12.16
N ALA A 220 18.20 -6.78 -12.82
CA ALA A 220 18.61 -5.55 -12.16
C ALA A 220 17.48 -5.06 -11.24
N MET A 221 17.73 -4.95 -9.94
CA MET A 221 16.74 -4.53 -8.97
C MET A 221 17.20 -3.31 -8.20
N LEU A 222 16.27 -2.39 -7.97
CA LEU A 222 16.43 -1.33 -7.00
C LEU A 222 15.15 -1.15 -6.20
N SER A 223 15.27 -0.77 -4.94
CA SER A 223 14.12 -0.48 -4.10
C SER A 223 14.32 0.83 -3.36
N ILE A 224 13.26 1.61 -3.23
CA ILE A 224 13.26 2.77 -2.33
C ILE A 224 13.46 2.37 -0.88
N GLY A 225 13.08 1.13 -0.51
CA GLY A 225 13.42 0.52 0.77
C GLY A 225 14.93 0.41 1.01
N SER A 226 15.74 0.36 -0.04
CA SER A 226 17.20 0.32 0.07
C SER A 226 17.81 1.67 0.45
N LEU A 227 17.06 2.78 0.32
CA LEU A 227 17.46 4.10 0.80
C LEU A 227 17.06 4.35 2.27
N LEU A 228 16.33 3.41 2.88
CA LEU A 228 15.96 3.47 4.29
C LEU A 228 17.15 2.97 5.12
N ASP A 229 17.93 3.88 5.67
CA ASP A 229 18.90 3.54 6.72
C ASP A 229 18.15 2.90 7.90
N GLY A 230 18.63 1.75 8.37
CA GLY A 230 17.86 0.71 9.05
C GLY A 230 16.91 1.16 10.17
N ASP A 231 15.74 0.50 10.22
CA ASP A 231 14.75 0.24 11.28
C ASP A 231 14.43 1.26 12.40
N ASN A 232 15.13 2.38 12.56
CA ASN A 232 15.05 3.20 13.78
C ASN A 232 14.97 4.72 13.57
N THR A 233 14.82 5.19 12.33
CA THR A 233 14.53 6.61 12.10
C THR A 233 13.26 6.73 11.27
N PRO A 234 12.12 7.12 11.88
CA PRO A 234 10.91 7.46 11.13
C PRO A 234 11.17 8.70 10.28
N VAL A 235 11.70 8.51 9.08
CA VAL A 235 11.79 9.57 8.07
C VAL A 235 10.36 9.81 7.57
N ALA A 236 9.86 11.03 7.72
CA ALA A 236 8.57 11.39 7.15
C ALA A 236 8.68 11.46 5.61
N TRP A 237 8.39 10.34 4.94
CA TRP A 237 8.42 10.15 3.48
C TRP A 237 7.25 10.82 2.75
N ARG A 238 6.88 12.06 3.11
CA ARG A 238 5.71 12.74 2.51
C ARG A 238 6.08 13.61 1.30
N GLY A 239 5.24 13.54 0.28
CA GLY A 239 5.18 14.46 -0.87
C GLY A 239 6.51 14.59 -1.62
N PRO A 240 7.19 15.77 -1.61
CA PRO A 240 8.36 16.02 -2.44
C PRO A 240 9.56 15.11 -2.19
N LYS A 241 9.79 14.65 -0.96
CA LYS A 241 10.95 13.79 -0.63
C LYS A 241 10.81 12.39 -1.24
N ALA A 242 9.63 11.80 -1.12
CA ALA A 242 9.29 10.51 -1.74
C ALA A 242 9.43 10.56 -3.27
N THR A 243 8.84 11.59 -3.88
CA THR A 243 8.98 11.85 -5.31
C THR A 243 10.44 12.06 -5.72
N GLY A 244 11.21 12.84 -4.95
CA GLY A 244 12.62 13.11 -5.20
C GLY A 244 13.44 11.82 -5.19
N ALA A 245 13.26 10.99 -4.17
CA ALA A 245 13.93 9.70 -4.06
C ALA A 245 13.56 8.75 -5.22
N LEU A 246 12.28 8.66 -5.59
CA LEU A 246 11.88 7.87 -6.77
C LEU A 246 12.57 8.36 -8.05
N MET A 247 12.59 9.67 -8.28
CA MET A 247 13.27 10.23 -9.44
C MET A 247 14.78 10.02 -9.39
N GLN A 248 15.37 10.00 -8.19
CA GLN A 248 16.78 9.68 -7.97
C GLN A 248 17.07 8.23 -8.35
N LEU A 249 16.30 7.28 -7.84
CA LEU A 249 16.43 5.85 -8.16
C LEU A 249 16.20 5.56 -9.64
N TYR A 250 15.34 6.33 -10.30
CA TYR A 250 15.11 6.19 -11.73
C TYR A 250 16.25 6.80 -12.57
N ASN A 251 16.68 8.04 -12.29
CA ASN A 251 17.64 8.78 -13.12
C ASN A 251 19.11 8.56 -12.75
N GLN A 252 19.42 8.33 -11.48
CA GLN A 252 20.79 8.21 -10.94
C GLN A 252 21.14 6.74 -10.66
N THR A 253 20.68 5.84 -11.52
CA THR A 253 21.00 4.42 -11.43
C THR A 253 21.68 3.99 -12.70
N ASN A 254 22.75 3.23 -12.54
CA ASN A 254 23.45 2.55 -13.62
C ASN A 254 22.64 1.37 -14.14
N TRP A 255 21.43 1.63 -14.65
CA TRP A 255 20.63 0.61 -15.31
C TRP A 255 21.43 0.01 -16.46
N PRO A 256 21.46 -1.33 -16.62
CA PRO A 256 21.96 -1.95 -17.83
C PRO A 256 21.03 -1.62 -19.00
N GLN A 257 21.36 -2.09 -20.20
CA GLN A 257 20.41 -2.02 -21.32
C GLN A 257 19.23 -2.94 -21.03
N LEU A 258 18.05 -2.35 -20.84
CA LEU A 258 16.81 -3.04 -20.50
C LEU A 258 15.82 -2.97 -21.65
N ASP A 259 15.20 -4.12 -21.94
CA ASP A 259 14.01 -4.20 -22.77
C ASP A 259 12.78 -3.75 -21.97
N TYR A 260 12.73 -4.12 -20.67
CA TYR A 260 11.66 -3.74 -19.75
C TYR A 260 12.21 -3.27 -18.40
N LEU A 261 11.71 -2.13 -17.91
CA LEU A 261 11.73 -1.78 -16.49
C LEU A 261 10.31 -1.92 -15.95
N VAL A 262 10.11 -2.82 -14.98
CA VAL A 262 8.83 -3.00 -14.30
C VAL A 262 8.86 -2.24 -12.98
N ILE A 263 7.93 -1.31 -12.78
CA ILE A 263 7.87 -0.47 -11.58
C ILE A 263 6.70 -0.90 -10.70
N ASP A 264 6.98 -1.27 -9.45
CA ASP A 264 5.96 -1.57 -8.44
C ASP A 264 5.48 -0.28 -7.78
N MET A 265 4.29 0.19 -8.15
CA MET A 265 3.78 1.47 -7.63
C MET A 265 3.30 1.33 -6.18
N PRO A 266 3.37 2.38 -5.34
CA PRO A 266 2.69 2.36 -4.04
C PRO A 266 1.18 2.16 -4.23
N PRO A 267 0.41 1.64 -3.25
CA PRO A 267 -1.03 1.44 -3.39
C PRO A 267 -1.82 2.76 -3.45
N GLY A 268 -3.02 2.72 -4.04
CA GLY A 268 -3.98 3.84 -4.02
C GLY A 268 -4.00 4.65 -5.32
N THR A 269 -4.28 5.95 -5.23
CA THR A 269 -4.19 6.94 -6.32
C THR A 269 -3.59 8.25 -5.80
N GLY A 270 -2.58 8.14 -4.92
CA GLY A 270 -1.96 9.28 -4.24
C GLY A 270 -0.92 10.03 -5.11
N ASP A 271 -0.36 11.11 -4.55
CA ASP A 271 0.53 12.04 -5.26
C ASP A 271 1.77 11.40 -5.91
N ILE A 272 2.31 10.33 -5.31
CA ILE A 272 3.48 9.61 -5.86
C ILE A 272 3.11 8.93 -7.18
N GLN A 273 1.92 8.33 -7.27
CA GLN A 273 1.48 7.67 -8.49
C GLN A 273 1.27 8.68 -9.62
N LEU A 274 0.62 9.81 -9.30
CA LEU A 274 0.41 10.88 -10.27
C LEU A 274 1.75 11.48 -10.72
N THR A 275 2.69 11.67 -9.79
CA THR A 275 3.99 12.22 -10.14
C THR A 275 4.80 11.27 -11.01
N LEU A 276 4.82 9.97 -10.69
CA LEU A 276 5.42 8.93 -11.54
C LEU A 276 4.80 8.99 -12.93
N ALA A 277 3.46 9.01 -13.00
CA ALA A 277 2.70 9.10 -14.23
C ALA A 277 2.94 10.39 -15.04
N GLN A 278 3.45 11.46 -14.41
CA GLN A 278 3.73 12.74 -15.07
C GLN A 278 5.22 12.96 -15.38
N ARG A 279 6.13 12.24 -14.73
CA ARG A 279 7.58 12.49 -14.84
C ARG A 279 8.36 11.35 -15.47
N ILE A 280 7.83 10.13 -15.41
CA ILE A 280 8.45 8.96 -16.03
C ILE A 280 7.73 8.67 -17.36
N PRO A 281 8.47 8.46 -18.47
CA PRO A 281 7.93 8.13 -19.80
C PRO A 281 7.39 6.69 -19.83
N VAL A 282 6.30 6.43 -19.12
CA VAL A 282 5.65 5.12 -18.98
C VAL A 282 5.11 4.64 -20.33
N THR A 283 5.42 3.40 -20.71
CA THR A 283 4.89 2.76 -21.92
C THR A 283 3.47 2.25 -21.71
N GLY A 284 3.18 1.69 -20.54
CA GLY A 284 1.82 1.29 -20.18
C GLY A 284 1.68 0.81 -18.74
N ALA A 285 0.43 0.70 -18.29
CA ALA A 285 0.08 0.29 -16.94
C ALA A 285 -0.59 -1.09 -16.91
N VAL A 286 -0.25 -1.90 -15.90
CA VAL A 286 -0.94 -3.15 -15.55
C VAL A 286 -1.67 -2.92 -14.23
N ILE A 287 -2.97 -3.22 -14.21
CA ILE A 287 -3.82 -3.05 -13.02
C ILE A 287 -4.01 -4.40 -12.33
N VAL A 288 -3.58 -4.50 -11.09
CA VAL A 288 -3.81 -5.68 -10.24
C VAL A 288 -5.01 -5.45 -9.35
N THR A 289 -5.97 -6.37 -9.39
CA THR A 289 -7.18 -6.33 -8.56
C THR A 289 -7.52 -7.71 -8.00
N THR A 290 -8.61 -7.80 -7.24
CA THR A 290 -9.21 -9.06 -6.77
C THR A 290 -10.71 -9.07 -7.14
N PRO A 291 -11.39 -10.22 -7.20
CA PRO A 291 -12.82 -10.27 -7.54
C PRO A 291 -13.74 -9.51 -6.58
N GLN A 292 -13.26 -9.16 -5.38
CA GLN A 292 -14.00 -8.41 -4.37
C GLN A 292 -14.46 -7.04 -4.89
N HIS A 293 -15.75 -6.73 -4.69
CA HIS A 293 -16.35 -5.49 -5.20
C HIS A 293 -15.61 -4.20 -4.80
N ILE A 294 -15.07 -4.11 -3.57
CA ILE A 294 -14.33 -2.92 -3.13
C ILE A 294 -13.02 -2.77 -3.94
N ALA A 295 -12.31 -3.88 -4.18
CA ALA A 295 -11.10 -3.86 -5.00
C ALA A 295 -11.37 -3.40 -6.42
N LEU A 296 -12.54 -3.77 -6.97
CA LEU A 296 -12.97 -3.38 -8.30
C LEU A 296 -13.17 -1.87 -8.41
N LEU A 297 -13.83 -1.24 -7.44
CA LEU A 297 -14.01 0.23 -7.41
C LEU A 297 -12.67 0.96 -7.37
N ASP A 298 -11.68 0.43 -6.65
CA ASP A 298 -10.38 1.08 -6.59
C ASP A 298 -9.55 0.83 -7.86
N ALA A 299 -9.70 -0.34 -8.51
CA ALA A 299 -9.11 -0.60 -9.82
C ALA A 299 -9.66 0.34 -10.90
N GLN A 300 -10.96 0.66 -10.87
CA GLN A 300 -11.59 1.66 -11.74
C GLN A 300 -10.94 3.03 -11.59
N LYS A 301 -10.75 3.51 -10.35
CA LYS A 301 -10.06 4.78 -10.07
C LYS A 301 -8.62 4.77 -10.62
N GLY A 302 -7.92 3.65 -10.48
CA GLY A 302 -6.58 3.47 -11.05
C GLY A 302 -6.56 3.64 -12.57
N ILE A 303 -7.49 2.97 -13.28
CA ILE A 303 -7.64 3.11 -14.73
C ILE A 303 -7.94 4.55 -15.12
N GLU A 304 -8.87 5.22 -14.42
CA GLU A 304 -9.21 6.61 -14.69
C GLU A 304 -8.03 7.57 -14.49
N MET A 305 -7.18 7.32 -13.50
CA MET A 305 -5.96 8.11 -13.27
C MET A 305 -4.98 7.97 -14.45
N PHE A 306 -4.77 6.75 -14.95
CA PHE A 306 -3.90 6.53 -16.11
C PHE A 306 -4.48 7.15 -17.40
N ASN A 307 -5.79 7.05 -17.59
CA ASN A 307 -6.47 7.71 -18.70
C ASN A 307 -6.29 9.25 -18.65
N LYS A 308 -6.41 9.87 -17.46
CA LYS A 308 -6.17 11.30 -17.28
C LYS A 308 -4.72 11.73 -17.54
N THR A 309 -3.77 10.81 -17.39
CA THR A 309 -2.34 11.06 -17.64
C THR A 309 -1.89 10.57 -19.02
N ASN A 310 -2.82 10.11 -19.87
CA ASN A 310 -2.57 9.54 -21.18
C ASN A 310 -1.56 8.37 -21.16
N ILE A 311 -1.60 7.58 -20.08
CA ILE A 311 -0.86 6.31 -20.00
C ILE A 311 -1.83 5.19 -20.42
N PRO A 312 -1.48 4.38 -21.43
CA PRO A 312 -2.34 3.28 -21.86
C PRO A 312 -2.32 2.17 -20.83
N VAL A 313 -3.51 1.65 -20.50
CA VAL A 313 -3.65 0.46 -19.66
C VAL A 313 -3.48 -0.77 -20.55
N LEU A 314 -2.41 -1.53 -20.34
CA LEU A 314 -2.08 -2.76 -21.08
C LEU A 314 -3.06 -3.89 -20.76
N GLY A 315 -3.62 -3.86 -19.55
CA GLY A 315 -4.70 -4.74 -19.14
C GLY A 315 -4.80 -4.92 -17.63
N VAL A 316 -5.73 -5.79 -17.24
CA VAL A 316 -6.06 -6.10 -15.84
C VAL A 316 -5.57 -7.51 -15.51
N VAL A 317 -4.97 -7.68 -14.34
CA VAL A 317 -4.69 -8.99 -13.73
C VAL A 317 -5.63 -9.15 -12.54
N GLU A 318 -6.45 -10.19 -12.56
CA GLU A 318 -7.31 -10.54 -11.44
C GLU A 318 -6.60 -11.57 -10.55
N ASN A 319 -6.12 -11.12 -9.39
CA ASN A 319 -5.46 -11.97 -8.41
C ASN A 319 -6.47 -12.60 -7.45
N MET A 320 -6.10 -13.72 -6.83
CA MET A 320 -6.93 -14.45 -5.87
C MET A 320 -8.31 -14.83 -6.44
N ALA A 321 -8.37 -15.19 -7.72
CA ALA A 321 -9.60 -15.46 -8.45
C ALA A 321 -10.25 -16.79 -8.01
N LEU A 322 -9.44 -17.82 -7.79
CA LEU A 322 -9.88 -19.18 -7.48
C LEU A 322 -9.06 -19.78 -6.33
N HIS A 323 -9.69 -20.55 -5.46
CA HIS A 323 -9.03 -21.32 -4.43
C HIS A 323 -9.33 -22.81 -4.62
N THR A 324 -8.29 -23.65 -4.66
CA THR A 324 -8.45 -25.11 -4.67
C THR A 324 -8.13 -25.65 -3.27
N CYS A 325 -9.13 -26.28 -2.65
CA CYS A 325 -8.99 -26.88 -1.34
C CYS A 325 -7.99 -28.05 -1.38
N SER A 326 -6.94 -27.98 -0.56
CA SER A 326 -5.90 -29.01 -0.51
C SER A 326 -6.35 -30.35 0.05
N ASN A 327 -7.52 -30.42 0.68
CA ASN A 327 -8.02 -31.66 1.29
C ASN A 327 -8.96 -32.43 0.35
N CYS A 328 -9.83 -31.73 -0.39
CA CYS A 328 -10.83 -32.36 -1.25
C CYS A 328 -10.70 -32.02 -2.74
N ASN A 329 -9.73 -31.19 -3.12
CA ASN A 329 -9.49 -30.71 -4.49
C ASN A 329 -10.66 -29.92 -5.11
N HIS A 330 -11.64 -29.50 -4.30
CA HIS A 330 -12.72 -28.61 -4.75
C HIS A 330 -12.16 -27.22 -5.05
N THR A 331 -12.47 -26.69 -6.23
CA THR A 331 -12.12 -25.32 -6.62
C THR A 331 -13.34 -24.40 -6.50
N GLU A 332 -13.18 -23.31 -5.76
CA GLU A 332 -14.22 -22.32 -5.54
C GLU A 332 -13.70 -20.88 -5.68
N ALA A 333 -14.59 -19.96 -6.02
CA ALA A 333 -14.29 -18.54 -6.16
C ALA A 333 -14.68 -17.79 -4.88
N ILE A 334 -13.86 -17.94 -3.82
CA ILE A 334 -14.18 -17.45 -2.47
C ILE A 334 -14.42 -15.92 -2.37
N PHE A 335 -13.90 -15.16 -3.34
CA PHE A 335 -14.03 -13.70 -3.39
C PHE A 335 -15.03 -13.20 -4.44
N GLY A 336 -15.74 -14.13 -5.10
CA GLY A 336 -16.64 -13.85 -6.24
C GLY A 336 -15.99 -14.15 -7.59
N THR A 337 -16.78 -14.03 -8.65
CA THR A 337 -16.38 -14.36 -10.04
C THR A 337 -16.54 -13.17 -10.99
N GLY A 338 -15.66 -13.09 -11.99
CA GLY A 338 -15.77 -12.19 -13.13
C GLY A 338 -15.64 -10.71 -12.79
N GLY A 339 -14.96 -10.35 -11.69
CA GLY A 339 -14.78 -8.96 -11.30
C GLY A 339 -13.85 -8.22 -12.25
N GLY A 340 -12.68 -8.79 -12.49
CA GLY A 340 -11.67 -8.32 -13.43
C GLY A 340 -12.15 -8.36 -14.88
N GLU A 341 -12.89 -9.40 -15.27
CA GLU A 341 -13.54 -9.51 -16.58
C GLU A 341 -14.49 -8.33 -16.85
N LYS A 342 -15.39 -8.03 -15.90
CA LYS A 342 -16.31 -6.90 -16.02
C LYS A 342 -15.60 -5.57 -16.17
N ILE A 343 -14.52 -5.34 -15.41
CA ILE A 343 -13.71 -4.11 -15.55
C ILE A 343 -13.02 -4.07 -16.91
N ALA A 344 -12.42 -5.19 -17.33
CA ALA A 344 -11.75 -5.30 -18.61
C ALA A 344 -12.70 -4.96 -19.77
N GLU A 345 -13.92 -5.52 -19.76
CA GLU A 345 -14.98 -5.21 -20.73
C GLU A 345 -15.42 -3.74 -20.65
N GLN A 346 -15.70 -3.23 -19.45
CA GLN A 346 -16.19 -1.87 -19.23
C GLN A 346 -15.23 -0.81 -19.79
N TYR A 347 -13.92 -1.01 -19.60
CA TYR A 347 -12.89 -0.07 -20.04
C TYR A 347 -12.25 -0.47 -21.37
N GLN A 348 -12.73 -1.53 -22.01
CA GLN A 348 -12.20 -2.07 -23.28
C GLN A 348 -10.69 -2.35 -23.24
N VAL A 349 -10.23 -2.88 -22.10
CA VAL A 349 -8.85 -3.30 -21.89
C VAL A 349 -8.77 -4.82 -21.78
N PRO A 350 -7.64 -5.46 -22.12
CA PRO A 350 -7.50 -6.91 -22.00
C PRO A 350 -7.53 -7.37 -20.53
N LEU A 351 -8.16 -8.53 -20.27
CA LEU A 351 -7.84 -9.33 -19.10
C LEU A 351 -6.56 -10.12 -19.40
N LEU A 352 -5.46 -9.77 -18.73
CA LEU A 352 -4.15 -10.38 -18.96
C LEU A 352 -4.05 -11.78 -18.37
N GLY A 353 -4.78 -12.03 -17.29
CA GLY A 353 -4.85 -13.35 -16.64
C GLY A 353 -5.55 -13.31 -15.29
N GLN A 354 -5.88 -14.51 -14.82
CA GLN A 354 -6.44 -14.77 -13.50
C GLN A 354 -5.46 -15.64 -12.72
N LEU A 355 -5.15 -15.23 -11.48
CA LEU A 355 -4.22 -15.94 -10.60
C LEU A 355 -4.98 -16.61 -9.44
N PRO A 356 -4.65 -17.86 -9.08
CA PRO A 356 -5.29 -18.53 -7.97
C PRO A 356 -4.81 -17.98 -6.61
N LEU A 357 -5.66 -18.09 -5.59
CA LEU A 357 -5.27 -17.99 -4.19
C LEU A 357 -4.65 -19.31 -3.74
N ALA A 358 -3.33 -19.41 -3.87
CA ALA A 358 -2.58 -20.61 -3.54
C ALA A 358 -1.53 -20.39 -2.45
N ARG A 359 -1.42 -21.37 -1.55
CA ARG A 359 -0.41 -21.37 -0.48
C ARG A 359 1.02 -21.45 -1.03
N GLY A 360 1.21 -22.12 -2.17
CA GLY A 360 2.51 -22.24 -2.84
C GLY A 360 3.08 -20.89 -3.23
N ILE A 361 2.30 -20.03 -3.89
CA ILE A 361 2.71 -18.68 -4.29
C ILE A 361 3.24 -17.89 -3.08
N ARG A 362 2.47 -17.85 -1.98
CA ARG A 362 2.90 -17.18 -0.74
C ARG A 362 4.19 -17.80 -0.19
N ALA A 363 4.24 -19.12 -0.04
CA ALA A 363 5.36 -19.81 0.58
C ALA A 363 6.67 -19.62 -0.21
N GLN A 364 6.59 -19.55 -1.53
CA GLN A 364 7.74 -19.36 -2.42
C GLN A 364 8.24 -17.91 -2.38
N VAL A 365 7.34 -16.95 -2.40
CA VAL A 365 7.67 -15.52 -2.25
C VAL A 365 8.28 -15.21 -0.87
N ASP A 366 7.74 -15.80 0.20
CA ASP A 366 8.27 -15.63 1.57
C ASP A 366 9.70 -16.20 1.73
N LYS A 367 10.09 -17.17 0.89
CA LYS A 367 11.45 -17.72 0.85
C LYS A 367 12.41 -16.89 -0.02
N GLY A 368 11.92 -15.88 -0.73
CA GLY A 368 12.72 -15.13 -1.71
C GLY A 368 12.87 -15.85 -3.06
N GLU A 369 12.05 -16.85 -3.34
CA GLU A 369 12.07 -17.65 -4.56
C GLU A 369 10.71 -17.61 -5.26
N PRO A 370 10.30 -16.50 -5.93
CA PRO A 370 8.96 -16.38 -6.51
C PRO A 370 8.64 -17.52 -7.48
N SER A 371 7.35 -17.84 -7.64
CA SER A 371 6.86 -18.98 -8.42
C SER A 371 7.51 -19.16 -9.79
N VAL A 372 7.76 -18.08 -10.55
CA VAL A 372 8.43 -18.16 -11.86
C VAL A 372 9.89 -18.60 -11.76
N LEU A 373 10.60 -18.14 -10.72
CA LEU A 373 11.99 -18.53 -10.45
C LEU A 373 12.06 -19.98 -9.96
N ALA A 374 11.15 -20.36 -9.08
CA ALA A 374 11.04 -21.74 -8.57
C ALA A 374 10.54 -22.74 -9.62
N ASP A 375 10.03 -22.26 -10.75
CA ASP A 375 9.39 -23.04 -11.83
C ASP A 375 8.29 -23.98 -11.30
N ASP A 376 7.48 -23.47 -10.37
CA ASP A 376 6.39 -24.23 -9.77
C ASP A 376 5.13 -24.27 -10.68
N GLU A 377 4.08 -24.94 -10.22
CA GLU A 377 2.81 -25.07 -10.94
C GLU A 377 2.12 -23.72 -11.25
N PHE A 378 2.51 -22.62 -10.60
CA PHE A 378 1.96 -21.28 -10.79
C PHE A 378 2.75 -20.45 -11.81
N ALA A 379 4.01 -20.82 -12.11
CA ALA A 379 4.83 -20.15 -13.12
C ALA A 379 4.15 -19.99 -14.50
N PRO A 380 3.41 -20.99 -15.03
CA PRO A 380 2.72 -20.86 -16.32
C PRO A 380 1.70 -19.73 -16.39
N TYR A 381 1.03 -19.39 -15.27
CA TYR A 381 0.07 -18.27 -15.24
C TYR A 381 0.77 -16.94 -15.48
N TYR A 382 1.89 -16.71 -14.81
CA TYR A 382 2.68 -15.49 -14.97
C TYR A 382 3.36 -15.40 -16.35
N LEU A 383 3.81 -16.53 -16.89
CA LEU A 383 4.32 -16.60 -18.27
C LEU A 383 3.25 -16.25 -19.30
N SER A 384 2.01 -16.70 -19.09
CA SER A 384 0.86 -16.33 -19.94
C SER A 384 0.59 -14.82 -19.88
N ILE A 385 0.57 -14.25 -18.65
CA ILE A 385 0.41 -12.80 -18.44
C ILE A 385 1.52 -12.02 -19.14
N ALA A 386 2.78 -12.44 -19.02
CA ALA A 386 3.92 -11.79 -19.65
C ALA A 386 3.81 -11.81 -21.19
N LYS A 387 3.43 -12.95 -21.80
CA LYS A 387 3.17 -13.03 -23.25
C LYS A 387 2.05 -12.09 -23.70
N ASN A 388 0.98 -12.00 -22.92
CA ASN A 388 -0.14 -11.08 -23.19
C ASN A 388 0.30 -9.61 -23.08
N ILE A 389 1.21 -9.29 -22.17
CA ILE A 389 1.84 -7.97 -22.07
C ILE A 389 2.65 -7.67 -23.33
N GLU A 390 3.56 -8.56 -23.75
CA GLU A 390 4.38 -8.37 -24.96
C GLU A 390 3.54 -8.18 -26.22
N ALA A 391 2.44 -8.95 -26.35
CA ALA A 391 1.53 -8.85 -27.48
C ALA A 391 0.81 -7.49 -27.55
N ASN A 392 0.62 -6.80 -26.43
CA ASN A 392 -0.09 -5.52 -26.37
C ASN A 392 0.84 -4.32 -26.32
N ILE A 393 2.04 -4.45 -25.75
CA ILE A 393 2.93 -3.30 -25.51
C ILE A 393 3.44 -2.66 -26.80
N ASN A 394 3.63 -3.45 -27.86
CA ASN A 394 4.10 -2.95 -29.15
C ASN A 394 3.13 -1.94 -29.80
N LYS A 395 1.84 -1.98 -29.46
CA LYS A 395 0.84 -0.99 -29.93
C LYS A 395 1.07 0.40 -29.35
N PHE A 396 1.76 0.47 -28.21
CA PHE A 396 1.97 1.67 -27.41
C PHE A 396 3.45 2.03 -27.24
N ALA A 397 4.34 1.27 -27.89
CA ALA A 397 5.76 1.51 -27.89
C ALA A 397 6.06 2.88 -28.49
N LYS A 398 6.86 3.69 -27.79
CA LYS A 398 7.45 4.89 -28.39
C LYS A 398 8.47 4.45 -29.45
N PRO A 399 8.61 5.17 -30.58
CA PRO A 399 9.68 4.92 -31.53
C PRO A 399 11.02 5.08 -30.82
N VAL A 400 11.80 4.01 -30.77
CA VAL A 400 13.16 4.01 -30.23
C VAL A 400 14.11 4.06 -31.42
N ASP A 401 15.05 5.00 -31.42
CA ASP A 401 16.15 4.99 -32.39
C ASP A 401 17.07 3.81 -32.05
N ASP A 402 16.93 2.72 -32.81
CA ASP A 402 17.75 1.51 -32.62
C ASP A 402 19.20 1.69 -33.12
N LYS A 403 19.61 2.90 -33.54
CA LYS A 403 21.02 3.27 -33.75
C LYS A 403 21.79 3.44 -32.43
N ARG A 404 21.66 2.47 -31.52
CA ARG A 404 22.34 2.47 -30.22
C ARG A 404 23.83 2.21 -30.43
N ILE A 405 24.61 3.29 -30.58
CA ILE A 405 26.06 3.27 -30.45
C ILE A 405 26.36 3.75 -29.03
N PHE A 406 26.71 2.82 -28.15
CA PHE A 406 27.40 3.12 -26.89
C PHE A 406 28.57 2.16 -26.74
#